data_AF-A0A1I3X6J5-F1
#
_entry.id   AF-A0A1I3X6J5-F1
#
_cell.length_a   1.000
_cell.length_b   1.000
_cell.length_c   1.000
_cell.angle_alpha   90.00
_cell.angle_beta   90.00
_cell.angle_gamma   90.00
#
_symmetry.space_group_name_H-M   'P 1'
#
loop_
_entity.id
_entity.type
_entity.pdbx_description
1 polymer ?
#
loop_
_entity_poly.entity_id
_entity_poly.type
_entity_poly.pdbx_seq_one_letter_code
_entity_poly.pdbx_strand_id
1 'polypeptide(L)'
;MEYICLTCQQIVESRKDLCTHLQQFFASLQGQKIWRIRFLHRYAYEFYSDLQIKDLISEQPLMVSEVMCVEEFDPRTYTGVNTMGKSVSIFE
;
A
#
# COMPACT_ATOMS: atom_id res chain seq x y z
N MET A 1 3.84 -12.97 1.44
CA MET A 1 2.93 -12.25 0.53
C MET A 1 3.81 -11.58 -0.51
N GLU A 2 3.36 -11.49 -1.76
CA GLU A 2 4.09 -10.74 -2.80
C GLU A 2 3.56 -9.32 -2.91
N TYR A 3 4.46 -8.36 -3.10
CA TYR A 3 4.17 -6.94 -3.32
C TYR A 3 4.85 -6.50 -4.62
N ILE A 4 4.20 -5.64 -5.40
CA ILE A 4 4.80 -5.09 -6.63
C ILE A 4 5.06 -3.60 -6.49
N CYS A 5 6.27 -3.16 -6.86
CA CYS A 5 6.54 -1.75 -7.06
C CYS A 5 5.99 -1.30 -8.42
N LEU A 6 5.00 -0.39 -8.43
CA LEU A 6 4.42 0.10 -9.68
C LEU A 6 5.40 0.91 -10.54
N THR A 7 6.47 1.45 -9.95
CA THR A 7 7.48 2.24 -10.67
C THR A 7 8.52 1.36 -11.38
N CYS A 8 9.11 0.39 -10.69
CA CYS A 8 10.16 -0.47 -11.27
C CYS A 8 9.71 -1.89 -11.61
N GLN A 9 8.45 -2.24 -11.36
CA GLN A 9 7.83 -3.54 -11.62
C GLN A 9 8.50 -4.73 -10.89
N GLN A 10 9.34 -4.44 -9.89
CA GLN A 10 9.99 -5.47 -9.07
C GLN A 10 8.98 -6.07 -8.09
N ILE A 11 8.96 -7.42 -8.02
CA ILE A 11 8.26 -8.17 -6.97
C ILE A 11 9.13 -8.24 -5.72
N VAL A 12 8.51 -7.97 -4.59
CA VAL A 12 9.10 -7.94 -3.26
C VAL A 12 8.34 -8.93 -2.39
N GLU A 13 9.04 -9.85 -1.74
CA GLU A 13 8.42 -10.88 -0.87
C GLU A 13 8.57 -10.54 0.62
N SER A 14 9.50 -9.64 0.96
CA SER A 14 9.77 -9.25 2.34
C SER A 14 10.13 -7.76 2.45
N ARG A 15 9.94 -7.21 3.65
CA ARG A 15 10.37 -5.83 4.00
C ARG A 15 11.85 -5.57 3.66
N LYS A 16 12.71 -6.59 3.72
CA LYS A 16 14.15 -6.45 3.49
C LYS A 16 14.49 -6.22 2.01
N ASP A 17 13.59 -6.58 1.10
CA ASP A 17 13.82 -6.55 -0.34
C ASP A 17 13.14 -5.35 -1.02
N LEU A 18 12.66 -4.38 -0.24
CA LEU A 18 12.03 -3.16 -0.76
C LEU A 18 13.01 -2.37 -1.63
N CYS A 19 12.64 -2.14 -2.88
CA CYS A 19 13.38 -1.28 -3.78
C CYS A 19 13.35 0.18 -3.31
N THR A 20 14.30 0.99 -3.78
CA THR A 20 14.41 2.42 -3.42
C THR A 20 13.14 3.20 -3.74
N HIS A 21 12.42 2.86 -4.82
CA HIS A 21 11.17 3.54 -5.18
C HIS A 21 10.06 3.32 -4.15
N LEU A 22 9.87 2.08 -3.67
CA LEU A 22 8.89 1.80 -2.61
C LEU A 22 9.30 2.46 -1.30
N GLN A 23 10.59 2.45 -0.95
CA GLN A 23 11.09 3.12 0.25
C GLN A 23 10.81 4.62 0.21
N GLN A 24 11.09 5.28 -0.92
CA GLN A 24 10.80 6.71 -1.14
C GLN A 24 9.30 6.99 -1.12
N PHE A 25 8.50 6.13 -1.74
CA PHE A 25 7.05 6.23 -1.73
C PHE A 25 6.48 6.12 -0.32
N PHE A 26 6.95 5.18 0.49
CA PHE A 26 6.51 5.09 1.89
C PHE A 26 6.96 6.31 2.70
N ALA A 27 8.20 6.75 2.53
CA ALA A 27 8.71 7.93 3.23
C ALA A 27 7.90 9.20 2.93
N SER A 28 7.37 9.35 1.71
CA SER A 28 6.52 10.51 1.36
C SER A 28 5.13 10.48 1.99
N LEU A 29 4.71 9.34 2.56
CA LEU A 29 3.40 9.14 3.17
C LEU A 29 3.40 9.21 4.70
N GLN A 30 4.45 9.78 5.32
CA GLN A 30 4.49 10.00 6.77
C GLN A 30 3.23 10.74 7.27
N GLY A 31 2.52 10.11 8.21
CA GLY A 31 1.28 10.61 8.81
C GLY A 31 0.07 10.60 7.87
N GLN A 32 0.24 10.14 6.62
CA GLN A 32 -0.83 10.10 5.63
C GLN A 32 -1.51 8.73 5.60
N LYS A 33 -2.58 8.65 4.82
CA LYS A 33 -3.27 7.40 4.53
C LYS A 33 -2.56 6.64 3.41
N ILE A 34 -2.41 5.34 3.62
CA ILE A 34 -1.91 4.39 2.63
C ILE A 34 -2.89 3.24 2.47
N TRP A 35 -3.04 2.80 1.23
CA TRP A 35 -3.88 1.69 0.84
C TRP A 35 -2.99 0.55 0.37
N ARG A 36 -3.25 -0.66 0.86
CA ARG A 36 -2.72 -1.90 0.30
C ARG A 36 -3.86 -2.65 -0.37
N ILE A 37 -3.73 -2.91 -1.66
CA ILE A 37 -4.80 -3.50 -2.46
C ILE A 37 -4.27 -4.72 -3.22
N ARG A 38 -5.05 -5.80 -3.25
CA ARG A 38 -4.91 -6.87 -4.23
C ARG A 38 -6.11 -6.82 -5.17
N PHE A 39 -5.85 -6.72 -6.47
CA PHE A 39 -6.90 -6.76 -7.48
C PHE A 39 -7.36 -8.19 -7.76
N LEU A 40 -8.61 -8.37 -8.21
CA LEU A 40 -9.24 -9.69 -8.39
C LEU A 40 -8.44 -10.64 -9.32
N HIS A 41 -7.65 -10.10 -10.24
CA HIS A 41 -6.86 -10.87 -11.22
C HIS A 41 -5.34 -10.66 -11.06
N ARG A 42 -4.89 -10.13 -9.92
CA ARG A 42 -3.46 -9.90 -9.64
C ARG A 42 -3.06 -10.64 -8.37
N TYR A 43 -1.89 -11.27 -8.40
CA TYR A 43 -1.38 -12.05 -7.28
C TYR A 43 -0.69 -11.15 -6.23
N ALA A 44 0.13 -10.20 -6.69
CA ALA A 44 0.85 -9.28 -5.82
C ALA A 44 -0.06 -8.16 -5.28
N TYR A 45 0.20 -7.74 -4.04
CA TYR A 45 -0.37 -6.52 -3.48
C TYR A 45 0.32 -5.28 -4.05
N GLU A 46 -0.45 -4.20 -4.13
CA GLU A 46 -0.03 -2.90 -4.60
C GLU A 46 -0.29 -1.87 -3.51
N PHE A 47 0.57 -0.84 -3.45
CA PHE A 47 0.45 0.25 -2.50
C PHE A 47 0.06 1.54 -3.20
N TYR A 48 -0.88 2.27 -2.60
CA TYR A 48 -1.42 3.50 -3.15
C TYR A 48 -1.58 4.55 -2.05
N SER A 49 -1.28 5.79 -2.38
CA SER A 49 -1.68 6.95 -1.58
C SER A 49 -3.17 7.20 -1.71
N ASP A 50 -3.74 7.97 -0.78
CA ASP A 50 -5.16 8.34 -0.86
C ASP A 50 -5.49 9.14 -2.13
N LEU A 51 -4.57 9.99 -2.59
CA LEU A 51 -4.72 10.73 -3.84
C LEU A 51 -4.80 9.79 -5.05
N GLN A 52 -3.87 8.82 -5.15
CA GLN A 52 -3.89 7.85 -6.25
C GLN A 52 -5.16 7.00 -6.26
N ILE A 53 -5.68 6.62 -5.09
CA ILE A 53 -6.96 5.89 -5.02
C ILE A 53 -8.11 6.76 -5.51
N LYS A 54 -8.16 8.04 -5.10
CA LYS A 54 -9.18 8.99 -5.56
C LYS A 54 -9.16 9.16 -7.08
N ASP A 55 -7.98 9.27 -7.66
CA ASP A 55 -7.81 9.38 -9.11
C ASP A 55 -8.30 8.10 -9.80
N LEU A 56 -7.89 6.92 -9.30
CA LEU A 56 -8.28 5.62 -9.86
C LEU A 56 -9.79 5.36 -9.85
N ILE A 57 -10.48 5.68 -8.75
CA ILE A 57 -11.93 5.45 -8.65
C ILE A 57 -12.74 6.46 -9.47
N SER A 58 -12.14 7.61 -9.80
CA SER A 58 -12.81 8.64 -10.61
C SER A 58 -13.03 8.17 -12.06
N GLU A 59 -12.18 7.28 -12.55
CA GLU A 59 -12.27 6.71 -13.88
C GLU A 59 -13.26 5.53 -13.93
N GLN A 60 -13.17 4.62 -12.96
CA GLN A 60 -14.03 3.44 -12.87
C GLN A 60 -13.99 2.78 -11.48
N PRO A 61 -15.03 2.00 -11.10
CA PRO A 61 -14.98 1.18 -9.90
C PRO A 61 -13.83 0.17 -9.92
N LEU A 62 -13.18 -0.03 -8.77
CA LEU A 62 -12.07 -0.97 -8.63
C LEU A 62 -12.57 -2.37 -8.25
N MET A 63 -12.15 -3.38 -9.01
CA MET A 63 -12.42 -4.79 -8.72
C MET A 63 -11.27 -5.39 -7.91
N VAL A 64 -11.48 -5.48 -6.60
CA VAL A 64 -10.47 -5.88 -5.61
C VAL A 64 -10.84 -7.19 -4.95
N SER A 65 -9.85 -8.04 -4.68
CA SER A 65 -10.01 -9.24 -3.86
C SER A 65 -9.76 -8.94 -2.38
N GLU A 66 -8.79 -8.07 -2.09
CA GLU A 66 -8.44 -7.67 -0.72
C GLU A 66 -8.03 -6.20 -0.66
N VAL A 67 -8.43 -5.53 0.42
CA VAL A 67 -8.08 -4.12 0.68
C VAL A 67 -7.77 -3.94 2.15
N MET A 68 -6.68 -3.22 2.43
CA MET A 68 -6.35 -2.68 3.74
C MET A 68 -6.13 -1.17 3.61
N CYS A 69 -6.76 -0.42 4.50
CA CYS A 69 -6.57 1.01 4.67
C CYS A 69 -5.85 1.26 6.00
N VAL A 70 -4.75 2.00 5.95
CA VAL A 70 -3.96 2.38 7.12
C VAL A 70 -3.86 3.90 7.17
N GLU A 71 -4.35 4.49 8.24
CA GLU A 71 -4.28 5.91 8.56
C GLU A 71 -3.07 6.20 9.46
N GLU A 72 -2.65 7.46 9.55
CA GLU A 72 -1.53 7.90 10.38
C GLU A 72 -0.24 7.08 10.15
N PHE A 73 0.08 6.78 8.89
CA PHE A 73 1.14 5.85 8.54
C PHE A 73 2.53 6.31 8.98
N ASP A 74 3.27 5.46 9.68
CA ASP A 74 4.68 5.64 10.04
C ASP A 74 5.58 4.76 9.14
N PRO A 75 6.29 5.34 8.16
CA PRO A 75 7.20 4.62 7.27
C PRO A 75 8.43 4.01 7.96
N ARG A 76 8.75 4.39 9.20
CA ARG A 76 9.88 3.80 9.93
C ARG A 76 9.54 2.40 10.43
N THR A 77 8.29 2.21 10.85
CA THR A 77 7.77 0.94 11.35
C THR A 77 6.91 0.21 10.32
N TYR A 78 6.46 0.90 9.27
CA TYR A 78 5.46 0.45 8.30
C TYR A 78 4.10 0.13 8.93
N THR A 79 3.75 0.87 9.98
CA THR A 79 2.53 0.68 10.74
C THR A 79 1.67 1.94 10.71
N GLY A 80 0.41 1.80 11.07
CA GLY A 80 -0.49 2.91 11.35
C GLY A 80 -1.76 2.38 11.98
N VAL A 81 -2.86 3.09 11.83
CA VAL A 81 -4.13 2.76 12.46
C VAL A 81 -5.15 2.33 11.40
N ASN A 82 -5.81 1.19 11.58
CA ASN A 82 -6.89 0.79 10.69
C ASN A 82 -8.22 1.47 11.05
N THR A 83 -9.27 1.24 10.25
CA THR A 83 -10.61 1.82 10.48
C THR A 83 -11.27 1.41 11.80
N MET A 84 -10.74 0.40 12.49
CA MET A 84 -11.20 -0.02 13.82
C MET A 84 -10.40 0.61 14.96
N GLY A 85 -9.46 1.53 14.68
CA GLY A 85 -8.59 2.14 15.69
C GLY A 85 -7.45 1.24 16.17
N LYS A 86 -7.17 0.12 15.48
CA LYS A 86 -6.09 -0.80 15.86
C LYS A 86 -4.80 -0.46 15.13
N SER A 87 -3.68 -0.55 15.84
CA SER A 87 -2.35 -0.52 15.22
C SER A 87 -2.16 -1.74 14.33
N VAL A 88 -1.80 -1.54 13.08
CA VAL A 88 -1.57 -2.59 12.08
C VAL A 88 -0.35 -2.30 11.22
N SER A 89 0.30 -3.33 10.69
CA SER A 89 1.35 -3.21 9.68
C SER A 89 0.79 -3.35 8.26
N ILE A 90 1.31 -2.58 7.31
CA ILE A 90 0.98 -2.78 5.88
C ILE A 90 1.55 -4.10 5.31
N PHE A 91 2.37 -4.83 6.07
CA PHE A 91 2.93 -6.13 5.69
C PHE A 91 2.28 -7.33 6.40
N GLU A 92 1.28 -7.10 7.26
CA GLU A 92 0.55 -8.15 8.00
C GLU A 92 -0.69 -8.68 7.26
#